data_AF-A0A7C3N059-F1
#
_entry.id   AF-A0A7C3N059-F1
#
_cell.length_a   1.000
_cell.length_b   1.000
_cell.length_c   1.000
_cell.angle_alpha   90.00
_cell.angle_beta   90.00
_cell.angle_gamma   90.00
#
_symmetry.space_group_name_H-M   'P 1'
#
loop_
_entity.id
_entity.type
_entity.pdbx_description
1 polymer ?
#
loop_
_entity_poly.entity_id
_entity_poly.type
_entity_poly.pdbx_seq_one_letter_code
_entity_poly.pdbx_strand_id
1 'polypeptide(L)'
;MSLGQASDFLVEQGFARRATVGELLATLKRAEDLGLVHIGDNIQENLTFLCNCCGCCCGFLQGITKHHLKHAVATTHFIAQVDPERCSHCGDCAERCPIQAIQTRQEGPVIDQEVCLGCGICSHFCPSEGIQMVEREQKVIPPKTYKDLMIRLMKEKGRL
;
A
#
# COMPACT_ATOMS: atom_id res chain seq x y z
N MET A 1 -4.32 12.32 -3.86
CA MET A 1 -5.61 12.84 -4.33
C MET A 1 -6.63 12.75 -3.21
N SER A 2 -7.62 13.63 -3.22
CA SER A 2 -8.67 13.69 -2.20
C SER A 2 -10.01 13.33 -2.82
N LEU A 3 -10.86 12.68 -2.04
CA LEU A 3 -12.13 12.10 -2.44
C LEU A 3 -13.25 12.58 -1.50
N GLY A 4 -14.51 12.43 -1.93
CA GLY A 4 -15.68 12.76 -1.11
C GLY A 4 -15.67 14.18 -0.55
N GLN A 5 -16.20 14.34 0.66
CA GLN A 5 -16.34 15.65 1.34
C GLN A 5 -14.99 16.35 1.55
N ALA A 6 -13.90 15.60 1.73
CA ALA A 6 -12.57 16.19 1.85
C ALA A 6 -12.14 16.88 0.54
N SER A 7 -12.52 16.33 -0.61
CA SER A 7 -12.26 16.97 -1.91
C SER A 7 -13.08 18.24 -2.09
N ASP A 8 -14.32 18.27 -1.59
CA ASP A 8 -15.19 19.45 -1.65
C ASP A 8 -14.59 20.60 -0.88
N PHE A 9 -14.23 20.34 0.38
CA PHE A 9 -13.55 21.31 1.24
C PHE A 9 -12.28 21.86 0.58
N LEU A 10 -11.39 21.00 0.06
CA LEU A 10 -10.13 21.45 -0.53
C LEU A 10 -10.32 22.31 -1.79
N VAL A 11 -11.34 22.02 -2.60
CA VAL A 11 -11.67 22.83 -3.78
C VAL A 11 -12.26 24.17 -3.37
N GLU A 12 -13.18 24.18 -2.39
CA GLU A 12 -13.79 25.41 -1.86
C GLU A 12 -12.76 26.35 -1.23
N GLN A 13 -11.76 25.80 -0.53
CA GLN A 13 -10.66 26.58 0.06
C GLN A 13 -9.57 26.96 -0.96
N GLY A 14 -9.69 26.57 -2.23
CA GLY A 14 -8.72 26.91 -3.27
C GLY A 14 -7.40 26.12 -3.21
N PHE A 15 -7.32 25.05 -2.42
CA PHE A 15 -6.15 24.19 -2.32
C PHE A 15 -6.10 23.10 -3.41
N ALA A 16 -7.23 22.80 -4.05
CA ALA A 16 -7.34 21.77 -5.07
C ALA A 16 -8.25 22.21 -6.22
N ARG A 17 -8.19 21.46 -7.32
CA ARG A 17 -9.15 21.54 -8.43
C ARG A 17 -9.93 20.24 -8.55
N ARG A 18 -11.11 20.30 -9.17
CA ARG A 18 -11.82 19.09 -9.61
C ARG A 18 -11.03 18.38 -10.71
N ALA A 19 -11.19 17.07 -10.75
CA ALA A 19 -10.63 16.20 -11.77
C ALA A 19 -11.64 15.14 -12.17
N THR A 20 -11.62 14.74 -13.43
CA THR A 20 -12.42 13.64 -13.95
C THR A 20 -11.87 12.30 -13.46
N VAL A 21 -12.69 11.25 -13.50
CA VAL A 21 -12.25 9.88 -13.21
C VAL A 21 -11.05 9.48 -14.09
N GLY A 22 -11.05 9.86 -15.37
CA GLY A 22 -9.95 9.58 -16.28
C GLY A 22 -8.63 10.24 -15.85
N GLU A 23 -8.66 11.51 -15.41
CA GLU A 23 -7.46 12.20 -14.89
C GLU A 23 -6.93 11.54 -13.61
N LEU A 24 -7.83 11.10 -12.72
CA LEU A 24 -7.45 10.43 -11.47
C LEU A 24 -6.81 9.07 -11.77
N LEU A 25 -7.41 8.25 -12.64
CA LEU A 25 -6.85 6.97 -13.07
C LEU A 25 -5.49 7.14 -13.77
N ALA A 26 -5.34 8.16 -14.63
CA ALA A 26 -4.06 8.46 -15.26
C ALA A 26 -2.99 8.86 -14.23
N THR A 27 -3.38 9.53 -13.14
CA THR A 27 -2.50 9.86 -12.03
C THR A 27 -2.05 8.61 -11.26
N LEU A 28 -2.97 7.67 -11.01
CA LEU A 28 -2.64 6.38 -10.37
C LEU A 28 -1.66 5.58 -11.22
N LYS A 29 -1.94 5.44 -12.52
CA LYS A 29 -1.03 4.74 -13.43
C LYS A 29 0.37 5.35 -13.43
N ARG A 30 0.47 6.69 -13.49
CA ARG A 30 1.77 7.37 -13.41
C ARG A 30 2.48 7.09 -12.09
N ALA A 31 1.75 7.03 -10.98
CA ALA A 31 2.32 6.70 -9.68
C ALA A 31 2.85 5.25 -9.63
N GLU A 32 2.15 4.29 -10.24
CA GLU A 32 2.60 2.90 -10.37
C GLU A 32 3.87 2.80 -11.22
N ASP A 33 3.88 3.47 -12.38
CA ASP A 33 5.04 3.52 -13.29
C ASP A 33 6.27 4.18 -12.61
N LEU A 34 6.06 4.96 -11.54
CA LEU A 34 7.11 5.56 -10.70
C LEU A 34 7.47 4.72 -9.46
N GLY A 35 6.81 3.58 -9.23
CA GLY A 35 7.05 2.73 -8.06
C GLY A 35 6.55 3.33 -6.75
N LEU A 36 5.47 4.11 -6.78
CA LEU A 36 4.81 4.64 -5.59
C LEU A 36 3.76 3.67 -5.06
N VAL A 37 3.63 3.61 -3.73
CA VAL A 37 2.60 2.82 -3.05
C VAL A 37 1.32 3.64 -2.93
N HIS A 38 0.20 3.05 -3.35
CA HIS A 38 -1.12 3.59 -3.08
C HIS A 38 -1.53 3.30 -1.64
N ILE A 39 -1.82 4.34 -0.86
CA ILE A 39 -2.33 4.25 0.51
C ILE A 39 -3.61 5.06 0.57
N GLY A 40 -4.67 4.49 1.12
CA GLY A 40 -5.94 5.18 1.34
C GLY A 40 -6.43 5.01 2.77
N ASP A 41 -7.62 5.52 3.02
CA ASP A 41 -8.32 5.27 4.28
C ASP A 41 -8.51 3.78 4.54
N ASN A 42 -8.48 3.39 5.82
CA ASN A 42 -8.80 2.04 6.26
C ASN A 42 -10.32 1.87 6.45
N ILE A 43 -11.11 2.24 5.44
CA ILE A 43 -12.57 2.11 5.40
C ILE A 43 -13.06 1.80 3.98
N GLN A 44 -14.26 1.27 3.83
CA GLN A 44 -14.85 0.94 2.52
C GLN A 44 -15.69 2.07 1.92
N GLU A 45 -16.39 2.83 2.75
CA GLU A 45 -17.35 3.84 2.32
C GLU A 45 -16.86 5.24 2.68
N ASN A 46 -17.16 6.22 1.81
CA ASN A 46 -16.83 7.64 2.02
C ASN A 46 -15.32 7.89 2.21
N LEU A 47 -14.48 7.29 1.36
CA LEU A 47 -13.05 7.56 1.34
C LEU A 47 -12.78 9.06 1.16
N THR A 48 -11.77 9.55 1.88
CA THR A 48 -11.39 10.96 1.94
C THR A 48 -10.11 11.22 1.17
N PHE A 49 -9.22 10.23 1.08
CA PHE A 49 -7.98 10.36 0.31
C PHE A 49 -7.47 9.04 -0.26
N LEU A 50 -6.62 9.19 -1.26
CA LEU A 50 -5.69 8.18 -1.73
C LEU A 50 -4.36 8.89 -2.02
N CYS A 51 -3.29 8.53 -1.32
CA CYS A 51 -1.95 9.06 -1.54
C CYS A 51 -1.07 8.03 -2.26
N ASN A 52 -0.08 8.55 -2.98
CA ASN A 52 0.88 7.78 -3.76
C ASN A 52 2.27 8.12 -3.22
N CYS A 53 2.86 7.26 -2.40
CA CYS A 53 4.04 7.59 -1.61
C CYS A 53 5.22 6.64 -1.85
N CYS A 54 6.45 7.16 -1.71
CA CYS A 54 7.66 6.34 -1.52
C CYS A 54 8.03 6.21 -0.04
N GLY A 55 8.83 5.19 0.29
CA GLY A 55 9.41 5.00 1.64
C GLY A 55 10.36 6.12 2.10
N CYS A 56 10.71 7.02 1.19
CA CYS A 56 11.64 8.13 1.35
C CYS A 56 11.25 9.12 2.47
N CYS A 57 10.00 9.62 2.51
CA CYS A 57 9.55 10.70 3.39
C CYS A 57 8.14 10.49 3.96
N CYS A 58 7.41 9.46 3.53
CA CYS A 58 6.07 9.18 4.03
C CYS A 58 6.13 8.73 5.49
N GLY A 59 5.48 9.46 6.39
CA GLY A 59 5.45 9.14 7.82
C GLY A 59 4.88 7.76 8.12
N PHE A 60 3.88 7.30 7.35
CA PHE A 60 3.33 5.95 7.52
C PHE A 60 4.33 4.85 7.13
N LEU A 61 4.97 4.98 5.97
CA LEU A 61 5.96 3.99 5.50
C LEU A 61 7.25 4.01 6.34
N GLN A 62 7.67 5.18 6.81
CA GLN A 62 8.74 5.31 7.79
C GLN A 62 8.34 4.75 9.16
N GLY A 63 7.07 4.83 9.54
CA GLY A 63 6.51 4.14 10.70
C GLY A 63 6.78 2.64 10.66
N ILE A 64 6.59 2.01 9.50
CA ILE A 64 6.86 0.58 9.30
C ILE A 64 8.37 0.30 9.36
N THR A 65 9.15 1.01 8.55
CA THR A 65 10.58 0.71 8.36
C THR A 65 11.49 1.13 9.52
N LYS A 66 11.17 2.23 10.21
CA LYS A 66 12.03 2.83 11.26
C LYS A 66 11.47 2.67 12.67
N HIS A 67 10.16 2.49 12.80
CA HIS A 67 9.48 2.46 14.10
C HIS A 67 8.72 1.16 14.35
N HIS A 68 8.85 0.17 13.46
CA HIS A 68 8.23 -1.16 13.58
C HIS A 68 6.70 -1.13 13.75
N LEU A 69 6.04 -0.09 13.23
CA LEU A 69 4.59 0.04 13.23
C LEU A 69 3.99 -0.78 12.07
N LYS A 70 3.98 -2.11 12.21
CA LYS A 70 3.60 -3.08 11.15
C LYS A 70 2.21 -2.81 10.52
N HIS A 71 1.30 -2.17 11.25
CA HIS A 71 -0.07 -1.88 10.81
C HIS A 71 -0.35 -0.39 10.61
N ALA A 72 0.67 0.41 10.26
CA ALA A 72 0.52 1.85 10.04
C ALA A 72 -0.36 2.21 8.83
N VAL A 73 -0.56 1.28 7.90
CA VAL A 73 -1.43 1.44 6.72
C VAL A 73 -2.29 0.19 6.52
N ALA A 74 -3.43 0.36 5.84
CA ALA A 74 -4.22 -0.78 5.40
C ALA A 74 -3.48 -1.59 4.32
N THR A 75 -3.55 -2.92 4.42
CA THR A 75 -2.93 -3.86 3.46
C THR A 75 -3.96 -4.34 2.44
N THR A 76 -3.50 -4.81 1.28
CA THR A 76 -4.38 -5.36 0.23
C THR A 76 -4.81 -6.80 0.55
N HIS A 77 -5.76 -7.33 -0.22
CA HIS A 77 -6.13 -8.75 -0.19
C HIS A 77 -5.07 -9.68 -0.82
N PHE A 78 -4.00 -9.11 -1.39
CA PHE A 78 -2.94 -9.86 -2.06
C PHE A 78 -1.66 -9.83 -1.23
N ILE A 79 -0.79 -10.80 -1.50
CA ILE A 79 0.55 -10.93 -0.93
C ILE A 79 1.53 -11.32 -2.03
N ALA A 80 2.76 -10.82 -1.94
CA ALA A 80 3.81 -11.17 -2.90
C ALA A 80 4.39 -12.55 -2.57
N GLN A 81 4.60 -13.36 -3.60
CA GLN A 81 5.24 -14.67 -3.53
C GLN A 81 6.28 -14.81 -4.65
N VAL A 82 7.37 -15.51 -4.36
CA VAL A 82 8.43 -15.78 -5.34
C VAL A 82 8.05 -17.03 -6.14
N ASP A 83 8.13 -16.93 -7.46
CA ASP A 83 8.06 -18.06 -8.38
C ASP A 83 9.50 -18.58 -8.61
N PRO A 84 9.88 -19.74 -8.04
CA PRO A 84 11.25 -20.24 -8.11
C PRO A 84 11.65 -20.68 -9.53
N GLU A 85 10.70 -20.98 -10.42
CA GLU A 85 10.99 -21.39 -11.79
C GLU A 85 11.33 -20.19 -12.68
N ARG A 86 10.77 -19.02 -12.36
CA ARG A 86 10.96 -17.77 -13.11
C ARG A 86 11.96 -16.80 -12.45
N CYS A 87 12.28 -17.00 -11.18
CA CYS A 87 13.16 -16.08 -10.46
C CYS A 87 14.59 -16.16 -10.99
N SER A 88 15.13 -15.01 -11.40
CA SER A 88 16.53 -14.87 -11.83
C SER A 88 17.49 -14.56 -10.68
N HIS A 89 16.98 -14.41 -9.45
CA HIS A 89 17.74 -13.98 -8.27
C HIS A 89 18.47 -12.63 -8.41
N CYS A 90 18.00 -11.72 -9.27
CA CYS A 90 18.66 -10.42 -9.50
C CYS A 90 18.66 -9.47 -8.30
N GLY A 91 17.67 -9.58 -7.40
CA GLY A 91 17.56 -8.74 -6.20
C GLY A 91 16.75 -7.45 -6.36
N ASP A 92 16.35 -7.06 -7.58
CA ASP A 92 15.62 -5.81 -7.86
C ASP A 92 14.36 -5.62 -7.00
N CYS A 93 13.65 -6.71 -6.70
CA CYS A 93 12.46 -6.68 -5.86
C CYS A 93 12.76 -6.19 -4.43
N ALA A 94 13.93 -6.54 -3.88
CA ALA A 94 14.37 -6.09 -2.57
C ALA A 94 14.71 -4.60 -2.57
N GLU A 95 15.46 -4.14 -3.58
CA GLU A 95 15.84 -2.72 -3.71
C GLU A 95 14.62 -1.81 -3.89
N ARG A 96 13.60 -2.28 -4.63
CA ARG A 96 12.40 -1.50 -4.92
C ARG A 96 11.35 -1.55 -3.83
N CYS A 97 11.48 -2.42 -2.83
CA CYS A 97 10.46 -2.58 -1.79
C CYS A 97 10.39 -1.34 -0.88
N PRO A 98 9.31 -0.53 -0.91
CA PRO A 98 9.28 0.76 -0.21
C PRO A 98 9.24 0.62 1.32
N ILE A 99 8.94 -0.58 1.80
CA ILE A 99 8.89 -0.93 3.23
C ILE A 99 9.92 -1.98 3.63
N GLN A 100 10.88 -2.32 2.75
CA GLN A 100 11.96 -3.24 3.05
C GLN A 100 11.48 -4.63 3.52
N ALA A 101 10.35 -5.10 3.00
CA ALA A 101 9.78 -6.41 3.33
C ALA A 101 10.51 -7.59 2.66
N ILE A 102 11.51 -7.34 1.81
CA ILE A 102 12.17 -8.37 1.00
C ILE A 102 13.67 -8.31 1.26
N GLN A 103 14.27 -9.46 1.58
CA GLN A 103 15.70 -9.63 1.78
C GLN A 103 16.29 -10.50 0.68
N THR A 104 17.38 -10.08 0.05
CA THR A 104 18.12 -10.91 -0.90
C THR A 104 18.99 -11.92 -0.15
N ARG A 105 18.83 -13.22 -0.44
CA ARG A 105 19.67 -14.31 0.09
C ARG A 105 20.29 -15.12 -1.06
N GLN A 106 21.21 -16.03 -0.72
CA GLN A 106 21.87 -16.90 -1.71
C GLN A 106 20.87 -17.75 -2.50
N GLU A 107 19.82 -18.23 -1.84
CA GLU A 107 18.76 -19.07 -2.42
C GLU A 107 17.67 -18.24 -3.12
N GLY A 108 17.80 -16.91 -3.14
CA GLY A 108 16.82 -15.99 -3.73
C GLY A 108 16.23 -14.99 -2.75
N PRO A 109 15.26 -14.17 -3.20
CA PRO A 109 14.59 -13.19 -2.36
C PRO A 109 13.68 -13.88 -1.33
N VAL A 110 13.72 -13.42 -0.08
CA VAL A 110 12.84 -13.87 1.01
C VAL A 110 11.92 -12.71 1.39
N ILE A 111 10.62 -12.95 1.32
CA ILE A 111 9.58 -11.95 1.60
C ILE A 111 9.04 -12.17 3.01
N ASP A 112 9.14 -11.15 3.86
CA ASP A 112 8.47 -11.13 5.16
C ASP A 112 6.98 -10.82 4.95
N GLN A 113 6.16 -11.87 5.08
CA GLN A 113 4.71 -11.78 4.88
C GLN A 113 3.99 -11.02 5.99
N GLU A 114 4.60 -10.86 7.19
CA GLU A 114 3.98 -10.12 8.29
C GLU A 114 3.97 -8.61 8.04
N VAL A 115 4.96 -8.10 7.31
CA VAL A 115 5.08 -6.66 7.02
C VAL A 115 4.71 -6.32 5.58
N CYS A 116 4.75 -7.27 4.65
CA CYS A 116 4.44 -7.02 3.24
C CYS A 116 3.03 -6.45 3.05
N LEU A 117 2.94 -5.26 2.45
CA LEU A 117 1.66 -4.56 2.22
C LEU A 117 0.79 -5.20 1.15
N GLY A 118 1.39 -6.00 0.26
CA GLY A 118 0.71 -6.48 -0.95
C GLY A 118 0.56 -5.40 -2.03
N CYS A 119 1.49 -4.44 -2.10
CA CYS A 119 1.40 -3.28 -3.01
C CYS A 119 1.74 -3.56 -4.48
N GLY A 120 2.30 -4.73 -4.81
CA GLY A 120 2.56 -5.13 -6.19
C GLY A 120 3.78 -4.51 -6.88
N ILE A 121 4.48 -3.53 -6.29
CA ILE A 121 5.64 -2.87 -6.92
C ILE A 121 6.74 -3.88 -7.32
N CYS A 122 7.05 -4.84 -6.44
CA CYS A 122 8.03 -5.88 -6.74
C CYS A 122 7.65 -6.77 -7.92
N SER A 123 6.35 -7.08 -8.09
CA SER A 123 5.83 -7.83 -9.24
C SER A 123 5.84 -6.98 -10.50
N HIS A 124 5.36 -5.74 -10.42
CA HIS A 124 5.27 -4.81 -11.55
C HIS A 124 6.63 -4.54 -12.22
N PHE A 125 7.70 -4.43 -11.44
CA PHE A 125 9.05 -4.18 -11.96
C PHE A 125 9.92 -5.42 -12.07
N CYS A 126 9.39 -6.64 -11.86
CA CYS A 126 10.21 -7.84 -11.94
C CYS A 126 10.55 -8.17 -13.42
N PRO A 127 11.82 -8.09 -13.86
CA PRO A 127 12.16 -8.30 -15.26
C PRO A 127 11.98 -9.75 -15.72
N SER A 128 12.04 -10.70 -14.78
CA SER A 128 11.87 -12.13 -15.06
C SER A 128 10.46 -12.65 -14.72
N GLU A 129 9.53 -11.77 -14.34
CA GLU A 129 8.20 -12.16 -13.85
C GLU A 129 8.24 -13.18 -12.70
N GLY A 130 9.32 -13.18 -11.91
CA GLY A 130 9.57 -14.11 -10.81
C GLY A 130 8.87 -13.75 -9.50
N ILE A 131 8.09 -12.68 -9.46
CA ILE A 131 7.27 -12.29 -8.30
C ILE A 131 5.80 -12.25 -8.72
N GLN A 132 4.98 -13.04 -8.04
CA GLN A 132 3.54 -13.11 -8.27
C GLN A 132 2.76 -12.51 -7.09
N MET A 133 1.60 -11.95 -7.39
CA MET A 133 0.65 -11.47 -6.38
C MET A 133 -0.46 -12.53 -6.22
N VAL A 134 -0.52 -13.16 -5.06
CA VAL A 134 -1.51 -14.20 -4.74
C VAL A 134 -2.48 -13.70 -3.69
N GLU A 135 -3.71 -14.23 -3.64
CA GLU A 135 -4.66 -13.87 -2.59
C GLU A 135 -4.16 -14.33 -1.22
N ARG A 136 -4.36 -13.51 -0.19
CA ARG A 136 -4.12 -13.88 1.21
C ARG A 136 -5.13 -14.94 1.64
N GLU A 137 -4.69 -15.94 2.39
CA GLU A 137 -5.58 -16.92 3.03
C GLU A 137 -6.63 -16.21 3.91
N GLN A 138 -6.17 -15.24 4.73
CA GLN A 138 -7.05 -14.37 5.50
C GLN A 138 -7.23 -13.02 4.78
N LYS A 139 -8.43 -12.80 4.24
CA LYS A 139 -8.78 -11.54 3.59
C LYS A 139 -8.84 -10.41 4.63
N VAL A 140 -8.02 -9.38 4.41
CA VAL A 140 -8.05 -8.15 5.23
C VAL A 140 -9.20 -7.28 4.77
N ILE A 141 -10.31 -7.27 5.50
CA ILE A 141 -11.48 -6.44 5.17
C ILE A 141 -11.50 -5.19 6.06
N PRO A 142 -11.33 -3.99 5.48
CA PRO A 142 -11.47 -2.74 6.22
C PRO A 142 -12.88 -2.61 6.83
N PRO A 143 -13.03 -1.92 7.96
CA PRO A 143 -14.35 -1.50 8.46
C PRO A 143 -15.17 -0.79 7.36
N LYS A 144 -16.50 -0.88 7.42
CA LYS A 144 -17.34 -0.19 6.42
C LYS A 144 -17.18 1.32 6.54
N THR A 145 -17.28 1.83 7.76
CA THR A 145 -17.29 3.27 8.05
C THR A 145 -16.19 3.69 9.01
N TYR A 146 -15.91 5.00 9.07
CA TYR A 146 -14.98 5.57 10.05
C TYR A 146 -15.41 5.31 11.49
N LYS A 147 -16.74 5.28 11.76
CA LYS A 147 -17.28 4.92 13.08
C LYS A 147 -16.88 3.49 13.46
N ASP A 148 -17.02 2.55 12.52
CA ASP A 148 -16.66 1.14 12.76
C ASP A 148 -15.16 0.98 12.97
N LEU A 149 -14.35 1.74 12.23
CA LEU A 149 -12.90 1.80 12.43
C LEU A 149 -12.56 2.30 13.84
N MET A 150 -13.16 3.40 14.28
CA MET A 150 -12.93 3.94 15.62
C MET A 150 -13.34 2.94 16.72
N ILE A 151 -14.48 2.25 16.56
CA ILE A 151 -14.91 1.20 17.49
C ILE A 151 -13.88 0.07 17.55
N ARG A 152 -13.39 -0.40 16.39
CA ARG A 152 -12.35 -1.44 16.31
C ARG A 152 -11.08 -1.03 17.05
N LEU A 153 -10.56 0.17 16.77
CA LEU A 153 -9.35 0.70 17.40
C LEU A 153 -9.51 0.90 18.92
N MET A 154 -10.69 1.30 19.39
CA MET A 154 -10.95 1.43 20.82
C MET A 154 -10.92 0.06 21.52
N LYS A 155 -11.52 -0.98 20.90
CA LYS A 155 -11.47 -2.36 21.42
C LYS A 155 -10.05 -2.92 21.45
N GLU A 156 -9.30 -2.77 20.37
CA GLU A 156 -7.89 -3.22 20.29
C GLU A 156 -7.01 -2.58 21.37
N LYS A 157 -7.35 -1.35 21.79
CA LYS A 157 -6.64 -0.62 22.85
C LYS A 157 -7.23 -0.80 24.25
N GLY A 158 -8.25 -1.66 24.42
CA GLY A 158 -8.91 -1.89 25.71
C GLY A 158 -9.62 -0.65 26.28
N ARG A 159 -10.09 0.25 25.40
CA ARG A 159 -10.79 1.50 25.75
C ARG A 159 -12.32 1.40 25.66
N LEU A 160 -12.82 0.22 25.30
CA LEU A 160 -14.23 -0.16 25.23
C LEU A 160 -14.37 -1.63 25.64
#